data_AF-A0AAW4XDE7-F1
#
_entry.id   AF-A0AAW4XDE7-F1
#
_cell.length_a   1.000
_cell.length_b   1.000
_cell.length_c   1.000
_cell.angle_alpha   90.00
_cell.angle_beta   90.00
_cell.angle_gamma   90.00
#
_symmetry.space_group_name_H-M   'P 1'
#
loop_
_entity.id
_entity.type
_entity.pdbx_description
1 polymer ?
#
loop_
_entity_poly.entity_id
_entity_poly.type
_entity_poly.pdbx_seq_one_letter_code
_entity_poly.pdbx_strand_id
1 'polypeptide(L)'
;MESLSLPPLVGSRSRAKALADTLPDNLADVEVTVDGRSLVAATVSFVDELIKQILVAHRGSKLRVVNISDPEFVEWIGQQAEANGVAERVAVEARSTITAS
;
A
#
# COMPACT_ATOMS: atom_id res chain seq x y z
N MET A 1 -14.75 5.32 -0.40
CA MET A 1 -13.50 4.98 0.30
C MET A 1 -13.48 3.47 0.40
N GLU A 2 -12.40 2.84 -0.08
CA GLU A 2 -12.23 1.38 -0.04
C GLU A 2 -11.10 1.03 0.93
N SER A 3 -11.15 -0.16 1.52
CA SER A 3 -10.15 -0.58 2.51
C SER A 3 -9.63 -2.00 2.25
N LEU A 4 -8.31 -2.15 2.31
CA LEU A 4 -7.63 -3.43 2.26
C LEU A 4 -6.83 -3.65 3.54
N SER A 5 -6.81 -4.89 4.03
CA SER A 5 -5.91 -5.29 5.12
C SER A 5 -4.74 -6.08 4.54
N LEU A 6 -3.51 -5.67 4.85
CA LEU A 6 -2.35 -6.44 4.43
C LEU A 6 -2.22 -7.71 5.27
N PRO A 7 -2.08 -8.89 4.63
CA PRO A 7 -1.71 -10.11 5.33
C PRO A 7 -0.35 -9.97 6.02
N PRO A 8 -0.06 -10.80 7.04
CA PRO A 8 1.21 -10.71 7.77
C PRO A 8 2.46 -10.88 6.93
N LEU A 9 2.39 -11.74 5.90
CA LEU A 9 3.50 -12.01 5.01
C LEU A 9 3.04 -11.86 3.55
N VAL A 10 3.67 -10.93 2.83
CA VAL A 10 3.31 -10.61 1.45
C VAL A 10 4.56 -10.50 0.58
N GLY A 11 4.91 -11.59 -0.09
CA GLY A 11 6.20 -11.71 -0.76
C GLY A 11 6.20 -11.72 -2.29
N SER A 12 5.07 -11.46 -2.97
CA SER A 12 5.02 -11.60 -4.43
C SER A 12 4.05 -10.64 -5.11
N ARG A 13 4.37 -10.28 -6.37
CA ARG A 13 3.48 -9.52 -7.26
C ARG A 13 2.10 -10.18 -7.39
N SER A 14 2.07 -11.50 -7.57
CA SER A 14 0.81 -12.25 -7.68
C SER A 14 -0.11 -12.08 -6.47
N ARG A 15 0.44 -11.95 -5.26
CA ARG A 15 -0.35 -11.70 -4.05
C ARG A 15 -0.89 -10.28 -4.00
N ALA A 16 -0.11 -9.28 -4.43
CA ALA A 16 -0.60 -7.90 -4.54
C ALA A 16 -1.77 -7.81 -5.51
N LYS A 17 -1.66 -8.49 -6.66
CA LYS A 17 -2.74 -8.57 -7.63
C LYS A 17 -3.98 -9.26 -7.06
N ALA A 18 -3.83 -10.42 -6.45
CA ALA A 18 -4.96 -11.12 -5.83
C ALA A 18 -5.65 -10.30 -4.74
N LEU A 19 -4.90 -9.47 -4.00
CA LEU A 19 -5.47 -8.53 -3.04
C LEU A 19 -6.26 -7.41 -3.74
N ALA A 20 -5.70 -6.84 -4.81
CA ALA A 20 -6.35 -5.79 -5.59
C ALA A 20 -7.57 -6.28 -6.40
N ASP A 21 -7.60 -7.55 -6.79
CA ASP A 21 -8.75 -8.16 -7.48
C ASP A 21 -10.02 -8.20 -6.58
N THR A 22 -9.91 -7.89 -5.29
CA THR A 22 -11.06 -7.67 -4.39
C THR A 22 -11.68 -6.27 -4.49
N LEU A 23 -10.99 -5.34 -5.16
CA LEU A 23 -11.45 -3.97 -5.37
C LEU A 23 -12.28 -3.84 -6.65
N PRO A 24 -13.17 -2.84 -6.74
CA PRO A 24 -13.83 -2.46 -7.98
C PRO A 24 -12.85 -2.22 -9.15
N ASP A 25 -13.26 -2.56 -10.37
CA ASP A 25 -12.46 -2.37 -11.60
C ASP A 25 -12.08 -0.91 -11.88
N ASN A 26 -12.87 0.04 -11.36
CA ASN A 26 -12.62 1.47 -11.48
C ASN A 26 -12.74 2.15 -10.12
N LEU A 27 -11.64 2.79 -9.71
CA LEU A 27 -11.47 3.52 -8.47
C LEU A 27 -11.24 5.01 -8.74
N ALA A 28 -11.62 5.52 -9.92
CA ALA A 28 -11.65 6.96 -10.17
C ALA A 28 -12.43 7.65 -9.05
N ASP A 29 -11.81 8.66 -8.44
CA ASP A 29 -12.31 9.40 -7.26
C ASP A 29 -12.37 8.62 -5.94
N VAL A 30 -11.93 7.37 -5.92
CA VAL A 30 -11.88 6.53 -4.71
C VAL A 30 -10.49 6.57 -4.08
N GLU A 31 -10.46 6.99 -2.82
CA GLU A 31 -9.31 6.77 -1.94
C GLU A 31 -9.33 5.32 -1.40
N VAL A 32 -8.20 4.64 -1.52
CA VAL A 32 -7.96 3.30 -0.96
C VAL A 32 -7.08 3.41 0.27
N THR A 33 -7.55 2.87 1.39
CA THR A 33 -6.76 2.73 2.61
C THR A 33 -6.25 1.30 2.75
N VAL A 34 -4.94 1.15 2.88
CA VAL A 34 -4.27 -0.11 3.15
C VAL A 34 -3.85 -0.12 4.62
N ASP A 35 -4.48 -0.97 5.42
CA ASP A 35 -4.11 -1.18 6.81
C ASP A 35 -3.03 -2.26 6.90
N GLY A 36 -1.82 -1.85 7.26
CA GLY A 36 -0.69 -2.75 7.47
C GLY A 36 -0.48 -3.17 8.92
N ARG A 37 -1.50 -3.08 9.79
CA ARG A 37 -1.36 -3.41 11.22
C ARG A 37 -0.81 -4.81 11.47
N SER A 38 -1.22 -5.76 10.65
CA SER A 38 -0.84 -7.17 10.75
C SER A 38 0.44 -7.49 9.98
N LEU A 39 0.96 -6.56 9.19
CA LEU A 39 2.11 -6.77 8.32
C LEU A 39 3.38 -7.00 9.16
N VAL A 40 4.04 -8.13 8.92
CA VAL A 40 5.32 -8.50 9.51
C VAL A 40 6.46 -8.28 8.52
N ALA A 41 6.27 -8.67 7.26
CA ALA A 41 7.26 -8.49 6.21
C ALA A 41 6.62 -8.46 4.82
N ALA A 42 7.24 -7.69 3.91
CA ALA A 42 6.91 -7.68 2.51
C ALA A 42 8.14 -7.70 1.61
N THR A 43 7.94 -7.81 0.30
CA THR A 43 8.99 -7.57 -0.68
C THR A 43 8.75 -6.25 -1.41
N VAL A 44 9.82 -5.60 -1.88
CA VAL A 44 9.72 -4.40 -2.75
C VAL A 44 8.84 -4.66 -4.00
N SER A 45 8.89 -5.88 -4.54
CA SER A 45 8.08 -6.28 -5.68
C SER A 45 6.59 -6.35 -5.36
N PHE A 46 6.21 -6.70 -4.13
CA PHE A 46 4.84 -6.63 -3.67
C PHE A 46 4.36 -5.17 -3.58
N VAL A 47 5.18 -4.28 -3.04
CA VAL A 47 4.87 -2.85 -2.91
C VAL A 47 4.64 -2.18 -4.28
N ASP A 48 5.57 -2.38 -5.21
CA ASP A 48 5.46 -1.87 -6.58
C ASP A 48 4.17 -2.32 -7.26
N GLU A 49 3.86 -3.62 -7.16
CA GLU A 49 2.65 -4.17 -7.77
C GLU A 49 1.38 -3.63 -7.10
N LEU A 50 1.35 -3.48 -5.78
CA LEU A 50 0.21 -2.92 -5.07
C LEU A 50 -0.09 -1.48 -5.53
N ILE A 51 0.95 -0.66 -5.67
CA ILE A 51 0.85 0.71 -6.19
C ILE A 51 0.31 0.70 -7.62
N LYS A 52 0.86 -0.15 -8.50
CA LYS A 52 0.42 -0.29 -9.89
C LYS A 52 -1.03 -0.68 -9.99
N GLN A 53 -1.47 -1.71 -9.26
CA GLN A 53 -2.86 -2.13 -9.31
C GLN A 53 -3.78 -0.99 -8.83
N ILE A 54 -3.54 -0.43 -7.65
CA ILE A 54 -4.45 0.56 -7.06
C ILE A 54 -4.46 1.88 -7.85
N LEU A 55 -3.29 2.50 -8.07
CA LEU A 55 -3.22 3.88 -8.57
C LEU A 55 -3.10 3.99 -10.10
N VAL A 56 -2.65 2.93 -10.78
CA VAL A 56 -2.42 2.95 -12.24
C VAL A 56 -3.50 2.15 -12.96
N ALA A 57 -3.65 0.87 -12.64
CA ALA A 57 -4.59 -0.02 -13.33
C ALA A 57 -6.04 0.32 -13.00
N HIS A 58 -6.37 0.40 -11.70
CA HIS A 58 -7.73 0.71 -11.23
C HIS A 58 -7.98 2.22 -11.09
N ARG A 59 -6.98 3.07 -11.32
CA ARG A 59 -7.09 4.55 -11.32
C ARG A 59 -7.58 5.16 -10.00
N GLY A 60 -7.20 4.57 -8.87
CA GLY A 60 -7.43 5.13 -7.53
C GLY A 60 -6.99 6.59 -7.46
N SER A 61 -7.81 7.44 -6.81
CA SER A 61 -7.48 8.86 -6.65
C SER A 61 -6.33 9.05 -5.65
N LYS A 62 -6.30 8.23 -4.60
CA LYS A 62 -5.28 8.27 -3.55
C LYS A 62 -5.10 6.91 -2.87
N LEU A 63 -3.88 6.63 -2.46
CA LEU A 63 -3.50 5.48 -1.63
C LEU A 63 -3.04 5.99 -0.26
N ARG A 64 -3.74 5.60 0.79
CA ARG A 64 -3.30 5.80 2.18
C ARG A 64 -2.81 4.49 2.75
N VAL A 65 -1.57 4.46 3.24
CA VAL A 65 -1.02 3.30 3.93
C VAL A 65 -0.89 3.64 5.41
N VAL A 66 -1.56 2.90 6.28
CA VAL A 66 -1.69 3.22 7.70
C VAL A 66 -1.23 2.05 8.59
N ASN A 67 -0.90 2.36 9.84
CA ASN A 67 -0.52 1.38 10.89
C ASN A 67 0.74 0.55 10.59
N ILE A 68 1.61 1.03 9.70
CA ILE A 68 2.88 0.38 9.36
C ILE A 68 3.89 0.54 10.49
N SER A 69 4.52 -0.55 10.90
CA SER A 69 5.62 -0.55 11.88
C SER A 69 7.00 -0.78 11.26
N ASP A 70 7.06 -1.21 9.99
CA ASP A 70 8.31 -1.50 9.28
C ASP A 70 8.80 -0.27 8.50
N PRO A 71 9.93 0.37 8.89
CA PRO A 71 10.43 1.55 8.21
C PRO A 71 10.96 1.26 6.80
N GLU A 72 11.49 0.06 6.54
CA GLU A 72 11.98 -0.32 5.20
C GLU A 72 10.80 -0.38 4.22
N PHE A 73 9.65 -0.89 4.68
CA PHE A 73 8.42 -0.88 3.91
C PHE A 73 7.94 0.54 3.57
N VAL A 74 8.05 1.50 4.50
CA VAL A 74 7.71 2.91 4.26
C VAL A 74 8.62 3.50 3.19
N GLU A 75 9.92 3.22 3.24
CA GLU A 75 10.88 3.68 2.24
C GLU A 75 10.57 3.10 0.86
N TRP A 76 10.29 1.80 0.77
CA TRP A 76 9.91 1.17 -0.50
C TRP A 76 8.64 1.79 -1.09
N ILE A 77 7.63 2.13 -0.27
CA ILE A 77 6.43 2.80 -0.77
C ILE A 77 6.80 4.13 -1.44
N GLY A 78 7.64 4.95 -0.79
CA GLY A 78 8.09 6.21 -1.36
C GLY A 78 8.82 6.02 -2.70
N GLN A 79 9.84 5.16 -2.71
CA GLN A 79 10.64 4.89 -3.91
C GLN A 79 9.80 4.34 -5.07
N GLN A 80 8.90 3.39 -4.80
CA GLN A 80 8.06 2.80 -5.84
C GLN A 80 6.96 3.78 -6.30
N ALA A 81 6.43 4.63 -5.42
CA ALA A 81 5.47 5.65 -5.82
C ALA A 81 6.12 6.71 -6.74
N GLU A 82 7.35 7.13 -6.44
CA GLU A 82 8.13 8.00 -7.30
C GLU A 82 8.44 7.33 -8.65
N ALA A 83 8.90 6.08 -8.65
CA ALA A 83 9.22 5.34 -9.87
C ALA A 83 8.01 5.15 -10.80
N ASN A 84 6.80 5.11 -10.24
CA ASN A 84 5.55 5.02 -11.01
C ASN A 84 4.95 6.40 -11.33
N GLY A 85 5.54 7.50 -10.88
CA GLY A 85 5.03 8.87 -11.13
C GLY A 85 3.74 9.19 -10.38
N VAL A 86 3.54 8.62 -9.18
CA VAL A 86 2.29 8.72 -8.40
C VAL A 86 2.51 9.17 -6.96
N ALA A 87 3.71 9.66 -6.62
CA ALA A 87 4.09 10.03 -5.26
C ALA A 87 3.10 11.02 -4.60
N GLU A 88 2.60 12.00 -5.34
CA GLU A 88 1.60 12.97 -4.88
C GLU A 88 0.24 12.35 -4.47
N ARG A 89 -0.03 11.12 -4.93
CA ARG A 89 -1.25 10.35 -4.65
C ARG A 89 -1.05 9.32 -3.53
N VAL A 90 0.11 9.32 -2.86
CA VAL A 90 0.42 8.39 -1.77
C VAL A 90 0.60 9.16 -0.46
N ALA A 91 -0.02 8.66 0.60
CA ALA A 91 0.22 9.13 1.96
C ALA A 91 0.51 7.94 2.87
N VAL A 92 1.54 8.05 3.70
CA VAL A 92 1.95 7.00 4.64
C VAL A 92 1.88 7.52 6.07
N GLU A 93 1.17 6.78 6.91
CA GLU A 93 1.07 7.03 8.35
C GLU A 93 1.66 5.85 9.10
N ALA A 94 2.95 5.98 9.40
CA ALA A 94 3.66 5.03 10.25
C ALA A 94 3.07 5.06 11.67
N ARG A 95 3.03 3.90 12.30
CA ARG A 95 2.62 3.78 13.70
C ARG A 95 3.74 4.37 14.56
N SER A 96 3.51 5.51 15.20
CA SER A 96 4.42 5.99 16.23
C SER A 96 4.41 5.00 17.40
N THR A 97 5.49 4.26 17.59
CA THR A 97 5.70 3.56 18.86
C THR A 97 5.96 4.62 19.91
N ILE A 98 4.93 4.96 20.68
CA ILE A 98 5.15 5.63 21.96
C ILE A 98 5.87 4.58 22.81
N THR A 99 7.19 4.70 22.96
CA THR A 99 7.92 3.97 23.98
C THR A 99 7.41 4.49 25.32
N ALA A 100 6.47 3.75 25.94
CA ALA A 100 6.23 3.88 27.35
C ALA A 100 7.51 3.43 28.08
N SER A 101 7.88 4.24 29.07
CA SER A 101 9.19 4.36 29.74
C SER A 101 9.82 3.08 30.24
#